data_AF-A0AAE0HTJ4-F1
#
_entry.id   AF-A0AAE0HTJ4-F1
#
_cell.length_a   1.000
_cell.length_b   1.000
_cell.length_c   1.000
_cell.angle_alpha   90.00
_cell.angle_beta   90.00
_cell.angle_gamma   90.00
#
_symmetry.space_group_name_H-M   'P 1'
#
loop_
_entity.id
_entity.type
_entity.pdbx_description
1 polymer ?
#
loop_
_entity_poly.entity_id
_entity_poly.type
_entity_poly.pdbx_seq_one_letter_code
_entity_poly.pdbx_strand_id
1 'polypeptide(L)'
;FPPRCCSWDGGPFDLEVYRRILAPELLDEMEAREIEFSTPAPDRRYCHRPACSAFIPRNRIHDNVATCPECETATCNTCRGALHDGSNYPEDSAVEDVLSLTRAKGWQRCPSCQTLVELIDW
;
A
#
# COMPACT_ATOMS: atom_id res chain seq x y z
N PHE A 1 -0.78 -0.05 12.83
CA PHE A 1 0.30 -0.82 13.48
C PHE A 1 0.73 -0.02 14.69
N PRO A 2 0.97 -0.62 15.86
CA PRO A 2 1.18 -2.05 16.17
C PRO A 2 -0.07 -2.94 15.97
N PRO A 3 0.09 -4.27 15.91
CA PRO A 3 -1.04 -5.20 15.99
C PRO A 3 -1.84 -4.93 17.27
N ARG A 4 -3.16 -5.07 17.20
CA ARG A 4 -4.07 -4.91 18.34
C ARG A 4 -4.98 -6.12 18.42
N CYS A 5 -5.28 -6.58 19.63
CA CYS A 5 -6.28 -7.61 19.85
C CYS A 5 -7.65 -6.93 20.08
N CYS A 6 -8.69 -7.40 19.40
CA CYS A 6 -10.02 -6.78 19.41
C CYS A 6 -10.66 -6.70 20.81
N SER A 7 -10.27 -7.60 21.72
CA SER A 7 -10.85 -7.71 23.07
C SER A 7 -9.91 -7.21 24.17
N TRP A 8 -8.78 -6.60 23.82
CA TRP A 8 -7.79 -6.13 24.77
C TRP A 8 -7.77 -4.60 24.85
N ASP A 9 -7.95 -4.09 26.06
CA ASP A 9 -7.99 -2.67 26.42
C ASP A 9 -6.69 -2.17 27.06
N GLY A 10 -5.72 -3.05 27.33
CA GLY A 10 -4.48 -2.75 28.03
C GLY A 10 -3.41 -1.98 27.23
N GLY A 11 -3.78 -1.36 26.10
CA GLY A 11 -2.89 -0.53 25.29
C GLY A 11 -2.21 -1.29 24.13
N PRO A 12 -1.10 -0.77 23.58
CA PRO A 12 -0.29 -1.48 22.59
C PRO A 12 0.56 -2.57 23.26
N PHE A 13 0.78 -3.68 22.56
CA PHE A 13 1.63 -4.75 23.06
C PHE A 13 3.09 -4.28 23.15
N ASP A 14 3.79 -4.71 24.21
CA ASP A 14 5.21 -4.40 24.39
C ASP A 14 6.06 -5.14 23.35
N LEU A 15 6.70 -4.37 22.47
CA LEU A 15 7.58 -4.90 21.42
C LEU A 15 8.79 -5.66 21.99
N GLU A 16 9.26 -5.35 23.20
CA GLU A 16 10.35 -6.12 23.83
C GLU A 16 9.94 -7.55 24.15
N VAL A 17 8.67 -7.76 24.50
CA VAL A 17 8.13 -9.11 24.76
C VAL A 17 8.13 -9.93 23.47
N TYR A 18 7.74 -9.33 22.35
CA TYR A 18 7.76 -10.01 21.05
C TYR A 18 9.17 -10.40 20.63
N ARG A 19 10.16 -9.52 20.80
CA ARG A 19 11.57 -9.81 20.47
C ARG A 19 12.14 -11.03 21.19
N ARG A 20 11.59 -11.39 22.35
CA ARG A 20 12.05 -12.54 23.15
C ARG A 20 11.36 -13.86 22.79
N ILE A 21 10.20 -13.82 22.14
CA ILE A 21 9.33 -15.00 21.95
C ILE A 21 9.19 -15.38 20.48
N LEU A 22 9.26 -14.40 19.56
CA LEU A 22 9.10 -14.64 18.14
C LEU A 22 10.40 -15.13 17.52
N ALA A 23 10.26 -15.97 16.48
CA ALA A 23 11.38 -16.34 15.63
C ALA A 23 11.98 -15.08 14.96
N PRO A 24 13.31 -15.03 14.75
CA PRO A 24 13.96 -13.88 14.13
C PRO A 24 13.32 -13.44 12.81
N GLU A 25 12.96 -14.40 11.96
CA GLU A 25 12.35 -14.13 10.66
C GLU A 25 11.00 -13.40 10.79
N LEU A 26 10.22 -13.77 11.81
CA LEU A 26 8.93 -13.14 12.09
C LEU A 26 9.11 -11.73 12.68
N LEU A 27 10.21 -11.48 13.41
CA LEU A 27 10.55 -10.14 13.89
C LEU A 27 10.91 -9.22 12.71
N ASP A 28 11.70 -9.70 11.77
CA ASP A 28 12.07 -8.95 10.57
C ASP A 28 10.81 -8.59 9.75
N GLU A 29 9.89 -9.55 9.58
CA GLU A 29 8.59 -9.29 8.95
C GLU A 29 7.78 -8.25 9.72
N MET A 30 7.72 -8.34 11.05
CA MET A 30 6.99 -7.37 11.88
C MET A 30 7.56 -5.96 11.75
N GLU A 31 8.88 -5.80 11.77
CA GLU A 31 9.54 -4.50 11.61
C GLU A 31 9.31 -3.93 10.20
N ALA A 32 9.33 -4.78 9.16
CA ALA A 32 8.97 -4.37 7.81
C ALA A 32 7.50 -3.90 7.72
N ARG A 33 6.57 -4.59 8.39
CA ARG A 33 5.16 -4.16 8.48
C ARG A 33 5.02 -2.86 9.26
N GLU A 34 5.81 -2.64 10.31
CA GLU A 34 5.78 -1.37 11.04
C GLU A 34 6.11 -0.18 10.14
N ILE A 35 7.14 -0.30 9.32
CA ILE A 35 7.53 0.74 8.36
C ILE A 35 6.43 0.95 7.30
N GLU A 36 5.89 -0.14 6.75
CA GLU A 36 4.78 -0.08 5.79
C GLU A 36 3.58 0.66 6.38
N PHE A 37 3.13 0.26 7.58
CA PHE A 37 1.90 0.75 8.16
C PHE A 37 2.03 2.11 8.88
N SER A 38 3.24 2.51 9.26
CA SER A 38 3.53 3.87 9.73
C SER A 38 3.64 4.87 8.57
N THR A 39 3.91 4.40 7.35
CA THR A 39 3.83 5.24 6.15
C THR A 39 2.37 5.61 5.86
N PRO A 40 2.02 6.90 5.65
CA PRO A 40 0.67 7.32 5.29
C PRO A 40 0.17 6.58 4.05
N ALA A 41 -1.08 6.12 4.04
CA ALA A 41 -1.63 5.32 2.94
C ALA A 41 -1.45 5.95 1.54
N PRO A 42 -1.58 7.28 1.34
CA PRO A 42 -1.32 7.91 0.04
C PRO A 42 0.14 7.83 -0.44
N ASP A 43 1.08 7.68 0.49
CA ASP A 43 2.51 7.69 0.24
C ASP A 43 3.10 6.29 0.10
N ARG A 44 2.36 5.25 0.49
CA ARG A 44 2.82 3.87 0.31
C ARG A 44 2.98 3.57 -1.17
N ARG A 45 4.04 2.84 -1.50
CA ARG A 45 4.30 2.32 -2.84
C ARG A 45 4.46 0.82 -2.75
N TYR A 46 3.97 0.15 -3.78
CA TYR A 46 3.95 -1.30 -3.86
C TYR A 46 4.47 -1.74 -5.23
N CYS A 47 5.00 -2.94 -5.30
CA CYS A 47 5.36 -3.57 -6.56
C CYS A 47 4.12 -3.67 -7.46
N HIS A 48 4.23 -3.23 -8.71
CA HIS A 48 3.11 -3.27 -9.65
C HIS A 48 2.74 -4.70 -10.06
N ARG A 49 3.65 -5.68 -9.88
CA ARG A 49 3.40 -7.08 -10.21
C ARG A 49 2.43 -7.67 -9.17
N PRO A 50 1.22 -8.11 -9.57
CA PRO A 50 0.22 -8.62 -8.62
C PRO A 50 0.73 -9.81 -7.79
N ALA A 51 1.51 -10.71 -8.41
CA ALA A 51 2.11 -11.86 -7.75
C ALA A 51 3.19 -11.50 -6.71
N CYS A 52 3.68 -10.26 -6.70
CA CYS A 52 4.66 -9.78 -5.72
C CYS A 52 4.01 -8.81 -4.74
N SER A 53 3.48 -7.68 -5.22
CA SER A 53 2.79 -6.66 -4.40
C SER A 53 3.56 -6.17 -3.16
N ALA A 54 4.87 -6.40 -3.08
CA ALA A 54 5.69 -6.05 -1.93
C ALA A 54 5.75 -4.54 -1.74
N PHE A 55 5.77 -4.09 -0.48
CA PHE A 55 5.97 -2.68 -0.13
C PHE A 55 7.36 -2.20 -0.58
N ILE A 56 7.41 -1.00 -1.16
CA ILE A 56 8.66 -0.37 -1.62
C ILE A 56 8.99 0.77 -0.66
N PRO A 57 10.05 0.64 0.17
CA PRO A 57 10.44 1.68 1.12
C PRO A 57 10.98 2.92 0.37
N ARG A 58 10.84 4.09 1.00
CA ARG A 58 11.19 5.39 0.39
C ARG A 58 12.65 5.47 -0.12
N ASN A 59 13.58 4.78 0.54
CA ASN A 59 14.99 4.76 0.14
C ASN A 59 15.24 4.00 -1.19
N ARG A 60 14.26 3.27 -1.72
CA ARG A 60 14.30 2.62 -3.04
C ARG A 60 13.46 3.34 -4.08
N ILE A 61 13.07 4.58 -3.79
CA ILE A 61 12.33 5.45 -4.69
C ILE A 61 13.25 6.60 -5.08
N HIS A 62 13.57 6.69 -6.37
CA HIS A 62 14.35 7.78 -6.96
C HIS A 62 13.55 8.38 -8.11
N ASP A 63 13.23 9.67 -8.00
CA ASP A 63 12.35 10.38 -8.93
C ASP A 63 11.02 9.62 -9.16
N ASN A 64 10.80 9.16 -10.40
CA ASN A 64 9.62 8.40 -10.80
C ASN A 64 9.81 6.89 -10.78
N VAL A 65 10.93 6.39 -10.24
CA VAL A 65 11.28 4.97 -10.25
C VAL A 65 11.27 4.43 -8.82
N ALA A 66 10.33 3.53 -8.53
CA ALA A 66 10.27 2.75 -7.30
C ALA A 66 10.74 1.31 -7.58
N THR A 67 11.88 0.91 -7.01
CA THR A 67 12.48 -0.40 -7.28
C THR A 67 12.09 -1.42 -6.21
N CYS A 68 11.44 -2.51 -6.62
CA CYS A 68 10.99 -3.56 -5.70
C CYS A 68 12.18 -4.23 -4.98
N PRO A 69 12.15 -4.38 -3.65
CA PRO A 69 13.21 -5.09 -2.93
C PRO A 69 13.19 -6.62 -3.14
N GLU A 70 12.03 -7.19 -3.47
CA GLU A 70 11.85 -8.65 -3.57
C GLU A 70 12.15 -9.21 -4.98
N CYS A 71 11.65 -8.53 -6.02
CA CYS A 71 11.75 -9.03 -7.40
C CYS A 71 12.44 -8.05 -8.36
N GLU A 72 13.01 -6.97 -7.83
CA GLU A 72 13.81 -5.96 -8.54
C GLU A 72 13.11 -5.20 -9.68
N THR A 73 11.85 -5.51 -9.98
CA THR A 73 11.10 -4.80 -11.01
C THR A 73 10.81 -3.36 -10.61
N ALA A 74 10.82 -2.46 -11.60
CA ALA A 74 10.54 -1.05 -11.41
C ALA A 74 9.04 -0.74 -11.56
N THR A 75 8.52 -0.01 -10.58
CA THR A 75 7.18 0.58 -10.55
C THR A 75 7.30 2.07 -10.80
N CYS A 76 6.40 2.64 -11.61
CA CYS A 76 6.28 4.09 -11.77
C CYS A 76 5.74 4.72 -10.47
N ASN A 77 6.50 5.63 -9.84
CA ASN A 77 6.11 6.26 -8.58
C ASN A 77 4.84 7.12 -8.70
N THR A 78 4.56 7.63 -9.91
CA THR A 78 3.43 8.52 -10.20
C THR A 78 2.14 7.74 -10.44
N CYS A 79 2.12 6.86 -11.46
CA CYS A 79 0.91 6.12 -11.84
C CYS A 79 0.75 4.80 -11.07
N ARG A 80 1.79 4.36 -10.34
CA ARG A 80 1.84 3.11 -9.55
C ARG A 80 1.79 1.81 -10.39
N GLY A 81 1.85 1.93 -11.72
CA GLY A 81 1.96 0.81 -12.66
C GLY A 81 3.40 0.40 -12.96
N ALA A 82 3.60 -0.41 -13.99
CA ALA A 82 4.94 -0.73 -14.50
C ALA A 82 5.68 0.56 -14.90
N LEU A 83 7.01 0.60 -14.72
CA LEU A 83 7.81 1.74 -15.15
C LEU A 83 7.67 1.97 -16.67
N HIS A 84 7.53 3.23 -17.05
CA HIS A 84 7.43 3.68 -18.44
C HIS A 84 8.20 5.00 -18.62
N ASP A 85 8.43 5.39 -19.87
CA ASP A 85 9.21 6.58 -20.27
C ASP A 85 8.50 7.94 -20.05
N GLY A 86 7.41 7.96 -19.27
CA GLY A 86 6.62 9.18 -19.03
C GLY A 86 5.70 9.63 -20.16
N SER A 87 5.75 9.03 -21.36
CA SER A 87 4.86 9.35 -22.48
C SER A 87 3.50 8.64 -22.42
N ASN A 88 3.41 7.55 -21.65
CA ASN A 88 2.24 6.68 -21.51
C ASN A 88 1.45 6.91 -20.21
N TYR A 89 1.20 8.15 -19.81
CA TYR A 89 0.14 8.38 -18.82
C TYR A 89 -1.21 8.11 -19.50
N PRO A 90 -2.11 7.31 -18.89
CA PRO A 90 -3.42 7.09 -19.48
C PRO A 90 -4.10 8.43 -19.72
N GLU A 91 -4.57 8.65 -20.95
CA GLU A 91 -5.34 9.84 -21.31
C GLU A 91 -6.51 10.03 -20.33
N ASP A 92 -6.83 11.30 -20.05
CA ASP A 92 -7.91 11.71 -19.13
C ASP A 92 -9.28 11.06 -19.45
N SER A 93 -9.48 10.53 -20.66
CA SER A 93 -10.72 9.85 -21.08
C SER A 93 -11.06 8.63 -20.22
N ALA A 94 -10.08 7.77 -19.91
CA ALA A 94 -10.31 6.60 -19.05
C ALA A 94 -10.62 7.02 -17.60
N VAL A 95 -10.09 8.17 -17.16
CA VAL A 95 -10.38 8.75 -15.85
C VAL A 95 -11.82 9.27 -15.81
N GLU A 96 -12.26 9.95 -16.86
CA GLU A 96 -13.63 10.45 -17.03
C GLU A 96 -14.67 9.31 -17.01
N ASP A 97 -14.36 8.19 -17.67
CA ASP A 97 -15.22 7.00 -17.72
C ASP A 97 -15.35 6.35 -16.33
N VAL A 98 -14.24 6.21 -15.60
CA VAL A 98 -14.25 5.69 -14.22
C VAL A 98 -15.02 6.63 -13.29
N LEU A 99 -14.87 7.95 -13.43
CA LEU A 99 -15.62 8.94 -12.67
C LEU A 99 -17.12 8.87 -12.96
N SER A 100 -17.48 8.68 -14.23
CA SER A 100 -18.87 8.51 -14.67
C SER A 100 -19.48 7.23 -14.10
N LEU A 101 -18.76 6.12 -14.15
CA LEU A 101 -19.17 4.85 -13.57
C LEU A 101 -19.30 4.93 -12.04
N THR A 102 -18.35 5.60 -11.37
CA THR A 102 -18.37 5.83 -9.91
C THR A 102 -19.67 6.50 -9.49
N ARG A 103 -20.07 7.57 -10.21
CA ARG A 103 -21.35 8.27 -9.96
C ARG A 103 -22.55 7.37 -10.20
N ALA A 104 -22.56 6.63 -11.32
CA ALA A 104 -23.66 5.75 -11.69
C ALA A 104 -23.86 4.58 -10.71
N LYS A 105 -22.78 4.07 -10.11
CA LYS A 105 -22.79 2.95 -9.18
C LYS A 105 -22.89 3.37 -7.71
N GLY A 106 -22.81 4.66 -7.41
CA GLY A 106 -22.79 5.16 -6.03
C GLY A 106 -21.52 4.76 -5.26
N TRP A 107 -20.45 4.39 -5.96
CA TRP A 107 -19.17 4.07 -5.32
C TRP A 107 -18.57 5.32 -4.69
N GLN A 108 -17.88 5.15 -3.56
CA GLN A 108 -17.29 6.24 -2.80
C GLN A 108 -15.78 6.08 -2.71
N ARG A 109 -15.05 7.17 -2.52
CA ARG A 109 -13.62 7.09 -2.17
C ARG A 109 -13.49 6.88 -0.67
N CYS A 110 -12.73 5.87 -0.26
CA CYS A 110 -12.38 5.68 1.12
C CYS A 110 -11.67 6.94 1.66
N PRO A 111 -12.14 7.55 2.77
CA PRO A 111 -11.55 8.78 3.28
C PRO A 111 -10.08 8.61 3.71
N SER A 112 -9.67 7.38 4.06
CA SER A 112 -8.31 7.09 4.53
C SER A 112 -7.30 6.83 3.39
N CYS A 113 -7.67 6.08 2.36
CA CYS A 113 -6.74 5.65 1.31
C CYS A 113 -7.11 6.12 -0.11
N GLN A 114 -8.25 6.80 -0.27
CA GLN A 114 -8.78 7.33 -1.52
C GLN A 114 -9.10 6.27 -2.61
N THR A 115 -8.99 4.99 -2.29
CA THR A 115 -9.46 3.88 -3.14
C THR A 115 -10.98 3.91 -3.30
N LEU A 116 -11.48 3.55 -4.49
CA LEU A 116 -12.92 3.38 -4.74
C LEU A 116 -13.46 2.15 -4.00
N VAL A 117 -14.58 2.32 -3.31
CA VAL A 117 -15.28 1.28 -2.55
C VAL A 117 -16.76 1.28 -2.88
N GLU A 118 -17.37 0.10 -2.89
CA GLU A 118 -18.80 -0.11 -3.04
C GLU A 118 -19.44 -0.33 -1.66
N LEU A 119 -20.58 0.32 -1.40
CA LEU A 119 -21.38 0.04 -0.22
C LEU A 119 -22.24 -1.20 -0.52
N ILE A 120 -22.01 -2.28 0.22
CA ILE A 120 -22.77 -3.52 0.07
C ILE A 120 -23.91 -3.48 1.09
N ASP A 121 -25.15 -3.41 0.62
CA ASP A 121 -26.34 -3.54 1.48
C ASP A 121 -26.54 -5.03 1.81
N TRP A 122 -26.60 -5.36 3.10
CA TRP A 122 -26.87 -6.71 3.63
C TRP A 122 -28.30 -6.83 4.14
#